data_AF-A0AAX3X0I8-F1
#
_entry.id   AF-A0AAX3X0I8-F1
#
_cell.length_a   1.000
_cell.length_b   1.000
_cell.length_c   1.000
_cell.angle_alpha   90.00
_cell.angle_beta   90.00
_cell.angle_gamma   90.00
#
_symmetry.space_group_name_H-M   'P 1'
#
loop_
_entity.id
_entity.type
_entity.pdbx_description
1 polymer ?
#
loop_
_entity_poly.entity_id
_entity_poly.type
_entity_poly.pdbx_seq_one_letter_code
_entity_poly.pdbx_strand_id
1 'polypeptide(L)' 'MKKLYVVLFFIIIIYGCDVPNQSQDINMDPDIFPYPQLLEDINDKQGEIENKERFEKFYNNVQQNKTDRIRIV' A
#
# COMPACT_ATOMS: atom_id res chain seq x y z
N MET A 1 17.56 -27.40 -32.04
CA MET A 1 17.20 -25.98 -31.88
C MET A 1 15.86 -25.80 -31.18
N LYS A 2 14.70 -26.21 -31.75
CA LYS A 2 13.37 -26.01 -31.13
C LYS A 2 13.20 -26.59 -29.71
N LYS A 3 13.78 -27.77 -29.43
CA LYS A 3 13.69 -28.43 -28.11
C LYS A 3 14.44 -27.67 -26.99
N LEU A 4 15.45 -26.87 -27.34
CA LEU A 4 16.24 -26.10 -26.37
C LEU A 4 15.45 -24.91 -25.82
N TYR A 5 14.66 -24.24 -26.69
CA TYR A 5 13.82 -23.12 -26.29
C TYR A 5 12.68 -23.52 -25.36
N VAL A 6 12.16 -24.75 -25.50
CA VAL A 6 11.11 -25.27 -24.61
C VAL A 6 11.67 -25.47 -23.19
N VAL A 7 12.89 -26.01 -23.07
CA VAL A 7 13.54 -26.20 -21.76
C VAL A 7 13.84 -24.85 -21.11
N LEU A 8 14.30 -23.87 -21.88
CA LEU A 8 14.58 -22.52 -21.39
C LEU A 8 13.30 -21.81 -20.89
N PHE A 9 12.17 -22.03 -21.57
CA PHE A 9 10.87 -21.48 -21.17
C PHE A 9 10.40 -22.02 -19.81
N PHE A 10 10.59 -23.32 -19.54
CA PHE A 10 10.21 -23.91 -18.25
C PHE A 10 11.05 -23.39 -17.08
N ILE A 11 12.34 -23.11 -17.29
CA ILE A 11 13.24 -22.59 -16.22
C ILE A 11 12.80 -21.19 -15.74
N ILE A 12 12.24 -20.36 -16.61
CA ILE A 12 11.81 -19.00 -16.27
C ILE A 12 10.55 -19.02 -15.38
N ILE A 13 9.68 -20.02 -15.52
CA ILE A 13 8.39 -20.10 -14.80
C ILE A 13 8.59 -20.49 -13.32
N ILE A 14 9.57 -21.33 -13.00
CA ILE A 14 9.83 -21.81 -11.63
C ILE A 14 10.55 -20.80 -10.73
N TYR A 15 11.22 -19.77 -11.29
CA TYR A 15 11.91 -18.74 -10.50
C TYR A 15 11.01 -17.55 -10.11
N GLY A 16 9.76 -17.50 -10.57
CA GLY A 16 8.84 -16.39 -10.33
C GLY A 16 7.90 -16.55 -9.14
N CYS A 17 7.99 -17.64 -8.37
CA CYS A 17 7.02 -17.96 -7.32
C CYS A 17 7.68 -18.01 -5.94
N ASP A 18 8.16 -16.87 -5.46
CA ASP A 18 8.28 -16.66 -4.02
C ASP A 18 8.21 -15.16 -3.70
N VAL A 19 7.00 -14.71 -3.34
CA VAL A 19 6.80 -13.41 -2.70
C VAL A 19 6.31 -13.71 -1.28
N PRO A 20 7.20 -13.77 -0.29
CA PRO A 20 6.84 -14.14 1.09
C PRO A 20 6.06 -13.05 1.83
N ASN A 21 5.72 -11.94 1.17
CA ASN A 21 4.93 -10.87 1.75
C ASN A 21 3.45 -11.09 1.45
N GLN A 22 2.90 -12.17 1.99
CA GLN A 22 1.46 -12.36 2.07
C GLN A 22 0.91 -11.24 2.97
N SER A 23 0.00 -10.42 2.44
CA SER A 23 -0.72 -9.43 3.23
C SER A 23 -1.37 -10.15 4.41
N GLN A 24 -0.96 -9.82 5.63
CA GLN A 24 -1.58 -10.37 6.83
C GLN A 24 -2.98 -9.80 6.96
N ASP A 25 -3.98 -10.67 7.09
CA ASP A 25 -5.31 -10.25 7.53
C ASP A 25 -5.17 -9.64 8.93
N ILE A 26 -5.59 -8.38 9.05
CA ILE A 26 -5.68 -7.70 10.33
C ILE A 26 -6.90 -8.27 11.05
N ASN A 27 -6.67 -9.05 12.12
CA ASN A 27 -7.72 -9.39 13.07
C ASN A 27 -8.25 -8.08 13.66
N MET A 28 -9.47 -7.67 13.26
CA MET A 28 -10.18 -6.59 13.93
C MET A 28 -10.58 -7.08 15.32
N ASP A 29 -9.95 -6.54 16.35
CA ASP A 29 -10.33 -6.75 17.74
C ASP A 29 -11.79 -6.28 17.94
N PRO A 30 -12.69 -7.10 18.52
CA PRO A 30 -14.09 -6.71 18.75
C PRO A 30 -14.25 -5.48 19.66
N ASP A 31 -13.24 -5.12 20.44
CA ASP A 31 -13.21 -3.88 21.23
C ASP A 31 -12.78 -2.69 20.35
N ILE A 32 -13.61 -2.36 19.36
CA ILE A 32 -13.40 -1.22 18.48
C ILE A 32 -13.73 0.06 19.26
N PHE A 33 -12.76 0.57 20.00
CA PHE A 33 -12.80 1.97 20.41
C PHE A 33 -12.79 2.84 19.15
N PRO A 34 -13.63 3.90 19.07
CA PRO A 34 -13.60 4.79 17.94
C PRO A 34 -12.18 5.33 17.77
N TYR A 35 -11.62 5.12 16.58
CA TYR A 35 -10.27 5.56 16.29
C TYR A 35 -10.18 7.07 16.50
N PRO A 36 -9.25 7.57 17.34
CA PRO A 36 -9.20 8.98 17.68
C PRO A 36 -8.83 9.79 16.43
N GLN A 37 -9.76 10.63 16.00
CA GLN A 37 -9.54 11.55 14.88
C GLN A 37 -8.49 12.59 15.28
N LEU A 38 -7.47 12.74 14.45
CA LEU A 38 -6.49 13.81 14.53
C LEU A 38 -6.78 14.85 13.46
N LEU A 39 -6.37 16.09 13.73
CA LEU A 39 -6.52 17.21 12.79
C LEU A 39 -5.79 16.96 11.46
N GLU A 40 -4.76 16.13 11.47
CA GLU A 40 -3.93 15.79 10.31
C GLU A 40 -4.47 14.57 9.55
N ASP A 41 -5.63 14.03 9.94
CA ASP A 41 -6.23 12.90 9.24
C ASP A 41 -6.84 13.34 7.93
N ILE A 42 -6.65 12.49 6.92
CA ILE A 42 -7.42 12.55 5.69
C ILE A 42 -8.62 11.63 5.91
N ASN A 43 -9.80 12.21 6.14
CA ASN A 43 -11.03 11.43 6.26
C ASN A 43 -11.57 11.12 4.86
N ASP A 44 -11.85 9.85 4.57
CA ASP A 44 -12.59 9.44 3.37
C ASP A 44 -13.97 8.93 3.79
N LYS A 45 -14.94 9.84 3.83
CA LYS A 45 -16.32 9.50 4.17
C LYS A 45 -17.16 9.50 2.91
N GLN A 46 -17.55 8.30 2.45
CA GLN A 46 -18.57 8.11 1.42
C GLN A 46 -18.24 8.84 0.09
N GLY A 47 -16.95 8.93 -0.24
CA GLY A 47 -16.46 9.61 -1.45
C GLY A 47 -16.15 11.10 -1.28
N GLU A 48 -16.38 11.66 -0.09
CA GLU A 48 -15.93 12.99 0.29
C GLU A 48 -14.60 12.89 1.05
N ILE A 49 -13.53 13.34 0.40
CA ILE A 49 -12.20 13.44 1.00
C ILE A 49 -12.06 14.80 1.68
N GLU A 50 -11.93 14.78 3.01
CA GLU A 50 -11.59 15.96 3.82
C GLU A 50 -10.07 16.08 4.00
N ASN A 51 -9.60 17.28 4.35
CA ASN A 51 -8.18 17.56 4.61
C ASN A 51 -7.24 17.30 3.41
N LYS A 52 -7.70 17.64 2.19
CA LYS A 52 -6.92 17.50 0.95
C LYS A 52 -5.58 18.23 1.01
N GLU A 53 -5.50 19.34 1.75
CA GLU A 53 -4.25 20.08 1.95
C GLU A 53 -3.16 19.21 2.59
N ARG A 54 -3.51 18.32 3.53
CA ARG A 54 -2.55 17.39 4.14
C ARG A 54 -1.96 16.43 3.12
N PHE A 55 -2.78 15.94 2.20
CA PHE A 55 -2.36 15.07 1.11
C PHE A 55 -1.41 15.79 0.15
N GLU A 56 -1.76 17.02 -0.28
CA GLU A 56 -0.91 17.84 -1.14
C GLU A 56 0.45 18.14 -0.49
N LYS A 57 0.46 18.44 0.80
CA LYS A 57 1.70 18.64 1.57
C LYS A 57 2.56 17.38 1.59
N PHE A 58 1.96 16.22 1.81
CA PHE A 58 2.65 14.92 1.76
C PHE A 58 3.25 14.67 0.39
N TYR A 59 2.46 14.86 -0.67
CA TYR A 59 2.91 14.67 -2.05
C TYR A 59 4.12 15.56 -2.35
N ASN A 60 4.06 16.85 -2.00
CA ASN A 60 5.16 17.79 -2.20
C ASN A 60 6.42 17.41 -1.41
N ASN A 61 6.28 16.91 -0.18
CA ASN A 61 7.40 16.44 0.62
C ASN A 61 8.10 15.24 -0.03
N VAL A 62 7.33 14.24 -0.48
CA VAL A 62 7.87 13.06 -1.17
C VAL A 62 8.61 13.45 -2.45
N GLN A 63 8.05 14.36 -3.25
CA GLN A 63 8.71 14.88 -4.46
C GLN A 63 10.04 15.59 -4.18
N GLN A 64 10.20 16.15 -2.98
CA GLN A 64 11.43 16.82 -2.53
C GLN A 64 12.38 15.89 -1.76
N ASN A 65 12.19 14.56 -1.83
CA ASN A 65 12.94 13.57 -1.06
C ASN A 65 12.89 13.77 0.47
N LYS A 66 11.82 14.41 0.97
CA LYS A 66 11.57 14.56 2.41
C LYS A 66 10.71 13.41 2.91
N THR A 67 11.08 12.86 4.06
CA THR A 67 10.26 11.86 4.74
C THR A 67 9.02 12.51 5.33
N ASP A 68 7.86 11.98 4.99
CA ASP A 68 6.57 12.40 5.53
C ASP A 68 5.64 11.17 5.64
N ARG A 69 4.61 11.25 6.47
CA ARG A 69 3.61 10.18 6.67
C ARG A 69 2.20 10.77 6.75
N ILE A 70 1.25 10.16 6.07
CA ILE A 70 -0.17 10.50 6.20
C ILE A 70 -0.93 9.38 6.90
N ARG A 71 -2.07 9.75 7.47
CA ARG A 71 -3.03 8.82 8.04
C ARG A 71 -4.36 9.03 7.35
N ILE A 72 -4.90 7.95 6.79
CA ILE A 72 -6.19 7.93 6.10
C ILE A 72 -7.15 7.17 7.02
N VAL A 73 -8.29 7.79 7.34
CA VAL A 73 -9.29 7.29 8.29
C VAL A 73 -10.66 7.20 7.62
#